data_AF-A0A4U0WGD8-F1
#
_entry.id   AF-A0A4U0WGD8-F1
#
_cell.length_a   1.000
_cell.length_b   1.000
_cell.length_c   1.000
_cell.angle_alpha   90.00
_cell.angle_beta   90.00
_cell.angle_gamma   90.00
#
_symmetry.space_group_name_H-M   'P 1'
#
loop_
_entity.id
_entity.type
_entity.pdbx_description
1 polymer ?
#
loop_
_entity_poly.entity_id
_entity_poly.type
_entity_poly.pdbx_seq_one_letter_code
_entity_poly.pdbx_strand_id
1 'polypeptide(L)'
;MSYDAEGRFSPQNFENLFAKYDVGDKGGLDLLDLARALKGQRFAFDFFGWSAAFLEWLAVYLLLWPEDGVMRKEDIRRVFDGSIFQQKADEYAEECARQDM
;
A
#
# COMPACT_ATOMS: atom_id res chain seq x y z
N MET A 1 12.80 -0.11 1.32
CA MET A 1 11.38 -0.19 0.89
C MET A 1 11.30 0.29 -0.55
N SER A 2 10.76 -0.54 -1.47
CA SER A 2 10.39 -0.32 -2.90
C SER A 2 11.26 0.53 -3.83
N TYR A 3 12.00 1.51 -3.33
CA TYR A 3 12.98 2.32 -4.02
C TYR A 3 14.40 1.84 -3.72
N ASP A 4 15.31 2.00 -4.67
CA ASP A 4 16.75 1.86 -4.45
C ASP A 4 17.33 3.08 -3.74
N ALA A 5 18.64 3.06 -3.43
CA ALA A 5 19.32 4.17 -2.76
C ALA A 5 19.33 5.47 -3.59
N GLU A 6 18.94 5.40 -4.88
CA GLU A 6 18.83 6.52 -5.81
C GLU A 6 17.38 7.01 -5.96
N GLY A 7 16.42 6.40 -5.25
CA GLY A 7 15.02 6.80 -5.29
C GLY A 7 14.24 6.27 -6.49
N ARG A 8 14.75 5.25 -7.21
CA ARG A 8 14.05 4.61 -8.33
C ARG A 8 13.21 3.44 -7.85
N PHE A 9 11.99 3.29 -8.36
CA PHE A 9 11.16 2.13 -8.07
C PHE A 9 11.86 0.85 -8.55
N SER A 10 12.15 -0.04 -7.61
CA SER A 10 12.72 -1.37 -7.82
C SER A 10 11.61 -2.41 -7.67
N PRO A 11 11.16 -3.04 -8.77
CA PRO A 11 10.18 -4.12 -8.73
C PRO A 11 10.59 -5.25 -7.79
N GLN A 12 11.89 -5.56 -7.68
CA GLN A 12 12.39 -6.58 -6.76
C GLN A 12 12.18 -6.20 -5.29
N ASN A 13 12.38 -4.93 -4.93
CA ASN A 13 12.13 -4.48 -3.55
C ASN A 13 10.64 -4.49 -3.20
N PHE A 14 9.79 -4.25 -4.20
CA PHE A 14 8.34 -4.40 -4.07
C PHE A 14 7.95 -5.87 -3.85
N GLU A 15 8.42 -6.78 -4.71
CA GLU A 15 8.18 -8.23 -4.57
C GLU A 15 8.66 -8.77 -3.22
N ASN A 16 9.86 -8.37 -2.79
CA ASN A 16 10.45 -8.76 -1.51
C ASN A 16 9.63 -8.28 -0.30
N LEU A 17 8.87 -7.20 -0.42
CA LEU A 17 7.99 -6.72 0.65
C LEU A 17 6.90 -7.76 0.93
N PHE A 18 6.20 -8.21 -0.12
CA PHE A 18 5.12 -9.20 0.00
C PHE A 18 5.68 -10.56 0.41
N ALA A 19 6.77 -11.00 -0.23
CA ALA A 19 7.41 -12.27 0.12
C ALA A 19 7.82 -12.37 1.60
N LYS A 20 8.10 -11.23 2.25
CA LYS A 20 8.55 -11.18 3.64
C LYS A 20 7.43 -10.89 4.65
N TYR A 21 6.42 -10.11 4.27
CA TYR A 21 5.44 -9.58 5.21
C TYR A 21 3.99 -9.96 4.91
N ASP A 22 3.68 -10.61 3.78
CA ASP A 22 2.34 -11.20 3.56
C ASP A 22 2.17 -12.45 4.43
N VAL A 23 1.81 -12.23 5.70
CA VAL A 23 1.65 -13.31 6.67
C VAL A 23 0.34 -14.04 6.40
N GLY A 24 0.45 -15.30 6.01
CA GLY A 24 -0.70 -16.16 5.72
C GLY A 24 -1.08 -16.22 4.24
N ASP A 25 -0.21 -15.74 3.34
CA ASP A 25 -0.37 -15.85 1.88
C ASP A 25 -1.72 -15.31 1.38
N LYS A 26 -2.08 -14.12 1.88
CA LYS A 26 -3.36 -13.44 1.59
C LYS A 26 -3.32 -12.73 0.23
N GLY A 27 -2.17 -12.67 -0.43
CA GLY A 27 -1.95 -11.91 -1.66
C GLY A 27 -1.88 -10.41 -1.42
N GLY A 28 -1.55 -9.97 -0.21
CA GLY A 28 -1.63 -8.58 0.20
C GLY A 28 -1.10 -8.30 1.61
N LEU A 29 -1.20 -7.04 2.03
CA LEU A 29 -0.73 -6.61 3.35
C LEU A 29 -1.87 -6.02 4.15
N ASP A 30 -2.03 -6.50 5.39
CA ASP A 30 -2.88 -5.85 6.38
C ASP A 30 -2.08 -4.82 7.22
N LEU A 31 -2.78 -4.07 8.08
CA LEU A 31 -2.15 -3.08 8.93
C LEU A 31 -1.11 -3.66 9.90
N LEU A 32 -1.27 -4.93 10.33
CA LEU A 32 -0.30 -5.61 11.20
C LEU A 32 0.96 -5.97 10.44
N ASP A 33 0.82 -6.45 9.21
CA ASP A 33 1.90 -6.76 8.29
C ASP A 33 2.70 -5.51 7.91
N LEU A 34 2.02 -4.38 7.69
CA LEU A 34 2.66 -3.09 7.55
C LEU A 34 3.39 -2.65 8.82
N ALA A 35 2.78 -2.80 9.99
CA ALA A 35 3.44 -2.46 11.25
C ALA A 35 4.72 -3.30 11.46
N ARG A 36 4.70 -4.58 11.08
CA ARG A 36 5.88 -5.46 11.07
C ARG A 36 6.91 -5.00 10.05
N ALA A 37 6.50 -4.61 8.85
CA ALA A 37 7.38 -4.10 7.80
C ALA A 37 8.08 -2.81 8.22
N LEU A 38 7.33 -1.87 8.82
CA LEU A 38 7.85 -0.61 9.35
C LEU A 38 8.81 -0.83 10.52
N LYS A 39 8.53 -1.81 11.39
CA LYS A 39 9.41 -2.17 12.51
C LYS A 39 10.70 -2.86 12.04
N GLY A 40 10.62 -3.71 11.00
CA GLY A 40 11.75 -4.47 10.47
C GLY A 40 12.72 -3.69 9.59
N GLN A 41 12.33 -2.49 9.12
CA GLN A 41 13.17 -1.64 8.26
C GLN A 41 13.97 -0.57 9.02
N ARG A 42 13.98 -0.55 10.37
CA ARG A 42 14.41 0.65 11.11
C ARG A 42 15.65 0.54 12.00
N PHE A 43 16.39 1.67 12.01
CA PHE A 43 17.29 2.11 13.08
C PHE A 43 16.47 2.70 14.24
N ALA A 44 16.82 2.36 15.49
CA ALA A 44 15.99 2.62 16.68
C ALA A 44 15.79 4.10 17.06
N PHE A 45 16.44 5.06 16.40
CA PHE A 45 16.48 6.48 16.81
C PHE A 45 15.77 7.46 15.86
N ASP A 46 15.07 7.00 14.82
CA ASP A 46 14.35 7.89 13.89
C ASP A 46 12.83 7.91 14.11
N PHE A 47 12.37 8.81 14.99
CA PHE A 47 10.95 9.02 15.27
C PHE A 47 10.22 9.77 14.14
N PHE A 48 10.89 10.65 13.41
CA PHE A 48 10.28 11.40 12.32
C PHE A 48 10.05 10.51 11.10
N GLY A 49 11.04 9.70 10.73
CA GLY A 49 10.91 8.69 9.68
C GLY A 49 9.84 7.65 10.00
N TRP A 50 9.56 7.40 11.29
CA TRP A 50 8.41 6.58 11.67
C TRP A 50 7.08 7.20 11.32
N SER A 51 6.85 8.41 11.82
CA SER A 51 5.58 9.09 11.65
C SER A 51 5.30 9.33 10.17
N ALA A 52 6.31 9.71 9.38
CA ALA A 52 6.20 9.86 7.95
C ALA A 52 5.78 8.55 7.26
N ALA A 53 6.52 7.46 7.48
CA ALA A 53 6.20 6.18 6.86
C ALA A 53 4.82 5.64 7.31
N PHE A 54 4.47 5.81 8.59
CA PHE A 54 3.15 5.41 9.08
C PHE A 54 2.03 6.20 8.40
N LEU A 55 2.18 7.53 8.27
CA LEU A 55 1.20 8.39 7.61
C LEU A 55 1.10 8.09 6.12
N GLU A 56 2.21 7.82 5.44
CA GLU A 56 2.22 7.40 4.04
C GLU A 56 1.42 6.11 3.84
N TRP A 57 1.72 5.06 4.62
CA TRP A 57 1.00 3.79 4.51
C TRP A 57 -0.47 3.89 4.98
N LEU A 58 -0.77 4.75 5.95
CA LEU A 58 -2.13 5.07 6.34
C LEU A 58 -2.89 5.75 5.21
N ALA A 59 -2.26 6.68 4.48
CA ALA A 59 -2.86 7.32 3.32
C ALA A 59 -3.16 6.30 2.20
N VAL A 60 -2.25 5.35 1.95
CA VAL A 60 -2.49 4.25 1.00
C VAL A 60 -3.67 3.38 1.44
N TYR A 61 -3.74 3.03 2.73
CA TYR A 61 -4.85 2.27 3.28
C TYR A 61 -6.20 2.99 3.12
N LEU A 62 -6.23 4.30 3.42
CA LEU A 62 -7.43 5.11 3.28
C LEU A 62 -7.85 5.29 1.81
N LEU A 63 -6.89 5.39 0.89
CA LEU A 63 -7.16 5.49 -0.55
C LEU A 63 -7.75 4.19 -1.11
N LEU A 64 -7.21 3.04 -0.71
CA LEU A 64 -7.69 1.74 -1.17
C LEU A 64 -9.00 1.34 -0.48
N TRP A 65 -9.14 1.68 0.80
CA TRP A 65 -10.27 1.34 1.67
C TRP A 65 -10.73 -0.12 1.49
N PRO A 66 -9.87 -1.12 1.74
CA PRO A 66 -10.20 -2.53 1.50
C PRO A 66 -11.28 -3.01 2.46
N GLU A 67 -12.30 -3.71 1.94
CA GLU A 67 -13.42 -4.23 2.74
C GLU A 67 -13.00 -5.29 3.77
N ASP A 68 -12.03 -6.13 3.42
CA ASP A 68 -11.49 -7.19 4.28
C ASP A 68 -10.24 -6.77 5.06
N GLY A 69 -9.84 -5.50 4.95
CA GLY A 69 -8.64 -4.94 5.59
C GLY A 69 -7.32 -5.36 4.94
N VAL A 70 -7.35 -6.07 3.80
CA VAL A 70 -6.15 -6.53 3.10
C VAL A 70 -5.93 -5.69 1.84
N MET A 71 -4.84 -4.92 1.81
CA MET A 71 -4.44 -4.22 0.61
C MET A 71 -3.75 -5.18 -0.35
N ARG A 72 -4.42 -5.50 -1.47
CA ARG A 72 -3.88 -6.42 -2.46
C ARG A 72 -2.63 -5.85 -3.11
N LYS A 73 -1.70 -6.73 -3.40
CA LYS A 73 -0.43 -6.39 -4.04
C LYS A 73 -0.63 -5.59 -5.34
N GLU A 74 -1.58 -5.99 -6.17
CA GLU A 74 -1.85 -5.28 -7.42
C GLU A 74 -2.36 -3.86 -7.19
N ASP A 75 -3.23 -3.65 -6.21
CA ASP A 75 -3.74 -2.30 -5.90
C ASP A 75 -2.63 -1.40 -5.38
N ILE A 76 -1.76 -1.92 -4.51
CA ILE A 76 -0.57 -1.19 -4.06
C ILE A 76 0.35 -0.85 -5.25
N ARG A 77 0.51 -1.76 -6.22
CA ARG A 77 1.27 -1.48 -7.45
C ARG A 77 0.64 -0.34 -8.25
N ARG A 78 -0.69 -0.33 -8.37
CA ARG A 78 -1.44 0.75 -9.03
C ARG A 78 -1.31 2.09 -8.32
N VAL A 79 -1.08 2.09 -6.99
CA VAL A 79 -0.73 3.31 -6.25
C VAL A 79 0.64 3.85 -6.69
N PHE A 80 1.63 2.99 -6.91
CA PHE A 80 2.97 3.39 -7.34
C PHE A 80 3.03 3.90 -8.79
N ASP A 81 2.24 3.33 -9.69
CA ASP A 81 2.19 3.78 -11.10
C ASP A 81 1.13 4.87 -11.37
N GLY A 82 0.25 5.15 -10.39
CA GLY A 82 -0.77 6.20 -10.45
C GLY A 82 -2.08 5.77 -11.12
N SER A 83 -2.18 4.55 -11.66
CA SER A 83 -3.40 4.07 -12.32
C SER A 83 -4.58 3.88 -11.35
N ILE A 84 -4.32 3.79 -10.03
CA ILE A 84 -5.36 3.64 -9.01
C ILE A 84 -6.40 4.77 -9.02
N PHE A 85 -5.98 6.00 -9.36
CA PHE A 85 -6.88 7.15 -9.33
C PHE A 85 -7.91 7.08 -10.46
N GLN A 86 -7.51 6.61 -11.64
CA GLN A 86 -8.42 6.38 -12.74
C GLN A 86 -9.43 5.28 -12.37
N GLN A 87 -8.94 4.15 -11.83
CA GLN A 87 -9.80 3.06 -11.38
C GLN A 87 -10.84 3.54 -10.35
N LYS A 88 -10.42 4.35 -9.37
CA LYS A 88 -11.35 4.94 -8.39
C LYS A 88 -12.35 5.88 -9.02
N ALA A 89 -11.93 6.73 -9.95
CA ALA A 89 -12.85 7.61 -10.67
C ALA A 89 -13.91 6.84 -11.45
N ASP A 90 -13.52 5.73 -12.08
CA ASP A 90 -14.43 4.85 -12.82
C ASP A 90 -15.41 4.14 -11.85
N GLU A 91 -14.94 3.61 -10.72
CA GLU A 91 -15.79 3.04 -9.65
C GLU A 91 -16.85 4.05 -9.16
N TYR A 92 -16.45 5.29 -8.88
CA TYR A 92 -17.38 6.33 -8.44
C TYR A 92 -18.40 6.70 -9.52
N ALA A 93 -17.99 6.73 -10.79
CA ALA A 93 -18.90 7.02 -11.90
C ALA A 93 -19.97 5.92 -12.05
N GLU A 94 -19.59 4.66 -11.88
CA GLU A 94 -20.51 3.51 -11.88
C GLU A 94 -21.46 3.53 -10.67
N GLU A 95 -20.97 3.89 -9.48
CA GLU A 95 -21.80 4.02 -8.28
C GLU A 95 -22.84 5.13 -8.41
N CYS A 96 -22.46 6.30 -8.95
CA CYS A 96 -23.39 7.38 -9.25
C CYS A 96 -24.45 6.92 -10.27
N ALA A 97 -24.04 6.27 -11.36
CA ALA A 97 -24.96 5.75 -12.37
C ALA A 97 -25.92 4.69 -11.80
N ARG A 98 -25.48 3.92 -10.80
CA ARG A 98 -26.32 2.94 -10.09
C ARG A 98 -27.27 3.60 -9.09
N GLN A 99 -26.90 4.74 -8.49
CA GLN A 99 -27.77 5.51 -7.59
C GLN A 99 -28.90 6.24 -8.32
N ASP A 100 -28.70 6.59 -9.59
CA ASP A 100 -29.68 7.28 -10.43
C ASP A 100 -30.73 6.34 -11.09
N MET A 101 -30.65 5.01 -10.85
CA MET A 101 -31.56 3.98 -11.38
C MET A 101 -32.50 3.42 -10.30
#